data_AF-A0A537J8J9-F1
#
_entry.id   AF-A0A537J8J9-F1
#
_cell.length_a   1.000
_cell.length_b   1.000
_cell.length_c   1.000
_cell.angle_alpha   90.00
_cell.angle_beta   90.00
_cell.angle_gamma   90.00
#
_symmetry.space_group_name_H-M   'P 1'
#
loop_
_entity.id
_entity.type
_entity.pdbx_description
1 polymer ?
#
loop_
_entity_poly.entity_id
_entity_poly.type
_entity_poly.pdbx_seq_one_letter_code
_entity_poly.pdbx_strand_id
1 'polypeptide(L)' 'YDGYVVNSILDAAYRSAKSRQWEPVKLEDWRGKKGLTKESHLTEYDSDHYLVKEEVTHYGARKVILKNKKTGKIEEKVLQ' A
#
# COMPACT_ATOMS: atom_id res chain seq x y z
N TYR A 1 2.36 -6.14 -7.15
CA TYR A 1 1.48 -5.48 -8.13
C TYR A 1 2.27 -4.68 -9.15
N ASP A 2 3.16 -3.78 -8.75
CA ASP A 2 3.92 -2.94 -9.70
C ASP A 2 4.90 -3.72 -10.61
N GLY A 3 5.62 -4.70 -10.08
CA GLY A 3 6.58 -5.50 -10.88
C GLY A 3 5.97 -6.30 -12.04
N TYR A 4 4.68 -6.68 -11.96
CA TYR A 4 3.98 -7.34 -13.08
C TYR A 4 3.83 -6.39 -14.27
N VAL A 5 3.43 -5.13 -14.00
CA VAL A 5 3.26 -4.11 -15.04
C VAL A 5 4.59 -3.81 -15.71
N VAL A 6 5.67 -3.71 -14.93
CA VAL A 6 7.04 -3.51 -15.45
C VAL A 6 7.43 -4.65 -16.39
N ASN A 7 7.22 -5.91 -15.98
CA ASN A 7 7.53 -7.06 -16.82
C ASN A 7 6.72 -7.08 -18.11
N SER A 8 5.41 -6.80 -18.05
CA SER A 8 4.55 -6.75 -19.24
C SER A 8 5.00 -5.68 -20.25
N ILE A 9 5.49 -4.53 -19.78
CA ILE A 9 6.05 -3.47 -20.63
C ILE A 9 7.38 -3.92 -21.25
N LEU A 10 8.28 -4.51 -20.45
CA LEU A 10 9.55 -5.04 -20.95
C LEU A 10 9.33 -6.11 -22.02
N ASP A 11 8.39 -7.04 -21.82
CA ASP A 11 8.06 -8.06 -22.79
C ASP A 11 7.51 -7.48 -24.11
N ALA A 12 6.74 -6.40 -24.04
CA ALA A 12 6.26 -5.70 -25.23
C ALA A 12 7.41 -4.98 -25.96
N ALA A 13 8.35 -4.39 -25.21
CA ALA A 13 9.54 -3.74 -25.77
C ALA A 13 10.45 -4.75 -26.48
N TYR A 14 10.74 -5.90 -25.86
CA TYR A 14 11.53 -6.97 -26.48
C TYR A 14 10.86 -7.54 -27.74
N ARG A 15 9.53 -7.71 -27.72
CA ARG A 15 8.77 -8.14 -28.90
C ARG A 15 8.83 -7.10 -30.02
N SER A 16 8.64 -5.82 -29.70
CA SER A 16 8.71 -4.72 -30.67
C SER A 16 10.10 -4.60 -31.30
N ALA A 17 11.15 -4.77 -30.50
CA ALA A 17 12.53 -4.79 -31.00
C ALA A 17 12.78 -5.94 -31.99
N LYS A 18 12.17 -7.11 -31.74
CA LYS A 18 12.28 -8.28 -32.61
C LYS A 18 11.43 -8.16 -33.88
N SER A 19 10.18 -7.70 -33.78
CA SER A 19 9.24 -7.61 -34.90
C SER A 19 9.37 -6.33 -35.72
N ARG A 20 10.12 -5.34 -35.21
CA ARG A 20 10.26 -3.98 -35.77
C ARG A 20 8.92 -3.26 -35.98
N GLN A 21 7.92 -3.66 -35.22
CA GLN A 21 6.57 -3.10 -35.23
C GLN A 21 6.18 -2.72 -33.81
N TRP A 22 5.14 -1.90 -33.68
CA TRP A 22 4.62 -1.55 -32.37
C TRP A 22 3.78 -2.71 -31.82
N GLU A 23 4.30 -3.43 -30.82
CA GLU A 23 3.60 -4.54 -30.20
C GLU A 23 2.77 -4.06 -29.00
N PRO A 24 1.51 -4.52 -28.85
CA PRO A 24 0.67 -4.09 -27.74
C PRO A 24 1.17 -4.63 -26.41
N VAL A 25 1.10 -3.79 -25.36
CA VAL A 25 1.35 -4.21 -23.98
C VAL A 25 0.16 -5.04 -23.49
N LYS A 26 0.39 -6.33 -23.23
CA LYS A 26 -0.65 -7.24 -22.71
C LYS A 26 -0.67 -7.18 -21.18
N LEU A 27 -1.74 -6.63 -20.64
CA LEU A 27 -2.00 -6.57 -19.20
C LEU A 27 -3.35 -7.23 -18.92
N GLU A 28 -3.33 -8.40 -18.29
CA GLU A 28 -4.57 -9.06 -17.84
C GLU A 28 -4.99 -8.45 -16.50
N ASP A 29 -6.21 -7.90 -16.47
CA ASP A 29 -6.91 -7.30 -15.31
C ASP A 29 -6.00 -6.77 -14.17
N TRP A 30 -5.12 -5.84 -14.53
CA TRP A 30 -4.05 -5.35 -13.64
C TRP A 30 -4.52 -4.25 -12.69
N ARG A 31 -5.64 -3.59 -13.03
CA ARG A 31 -6.26 -2.59 -12.17
C ARG A 31 -7.06 -3.37 -11.14
N GLY A 32 -6.42 -3.65 -9.99
CA GLY A 32 -6.95 -4.51 -8.93
C GLY A 32 -8.45 -4.30 -8.65
N LYS A 33 -9.11 -5.35 -8.17
CA LYS A 33 -10.58 -5.43 -7.97
C LYS A 33 -11.18 -4.08 -7.51
N LYS A 34 -12.04 -3.50 -8.36
CA LYS A 34 -12.85 -2.34 -7.99
C LYS A 34 -13.84 -2.75 -6.89
N GLY A 35 -13.97 -1.94 -5.84
CA GLY A 35 -14.87 -2.22 -4.73
C GLY A 35 -14.25 -3.00 -3.56
N LEU A 36 -12.93 -3.23 -3.57
CA LEU A 36 -12.24 -3.58 -2.33
C LEU A 36 -12.28 -2.36 -1.41
N THR A 37 -13.12 -2.40 -0.37
CA THR A 37 -12.84 -1.65 0.85
C THR A 37 -11.41 -2.00 1.24
N LYS A 38 -10.53 -1.01 1.41
CA LYS A 38 -9.20 -1.23 1.99
C LYS A 38 -9.40 -2.18 3.15
N GLU A 39 -8.88 -3.40 3.07
CA GLU A 39 -8.75 -4.25 4.26
C GLU A 39 -7.75 -3.51 5.13
N SER A 40 -8.30 -2.60 5.92
CA SER A 40 -7.57 -1.91 6.93
C SER A 40 -7.36 -3.00 7.98
N HIS A 41 -6.24 -3.70 7.90
CA HIS A 41 -5.65 -4.45 9.02
C HIS A 41 -5.28 -3.43 10.11
N LEU A 42 -6.28 -2.69 10.58
CA LEU A 42 -6.20 -1.74 11.66
C LEU A 42 -6.40 -2.57 12.91
N THR A 43 -5.29 -2.85 13.58
CA THR A 43 -5.29 -3.53 14.86
C THR A 43 -6.05 -2.67 15.87
N GLU A 44 -6.94 -3.25 16.65
CA GLU A 44 -7.60 -2.53 17.73
C GLU A 44 -6.58 -2.11 18.80
N TYR A 45 -6.58 -0.82 19.18
CA TYR A 45 -5.72 -0.30 20.25
C TYR A 45 -6.52 -0.11 21.54
N ASP A 46 -7.67 0.56 21.45
CA ASP A 46 -8.60 0.77 22.56
C ASP A 46 -10.05 0.87 22.05
N SER A 47 -11.00 1.20 22.94
CA SER A 47 -12.42 1.32 22.61
C SER A 47 -12.70 2.29 21.47
N ASP A 48 -11.94 3.37 21.36
CA ASP A 48 -12.18 4.49 20.44
C ASP A 48 -11.09 4.63 19.37
N HIS A 49 -10.02 3.84 19.39
CA HIS A 49 -8.88 3.97 18.48
C HIS A 49 -8.41 2.64 17.87
N TYR A 50 -8.00 2.72 16.60
CA TYR A 50 -7.20 1.73 15.91
C TYR A 50 -5.72 2.10 15.98
N LEU A 51 -4.85 1.10 16.17
CA LEU A 51 -3.40 1.24 16.03
C LEU A 51 -3.04 1.29 14.54
N VAL A 52 -2.46 2.40 14.12
CA VAL A 52 -1.95 2.57 12.74
C VAL A 52 -0.50 2.10 12.65
N LYS A 53 0.32 2.50 13.64
CA LYS A 53 1.74 2.17 13.69
C LYS A 53 2.28 2.34 15.11
N GLU A 54 3.22 1.49 15.50
CA GLU A 54 4.10 1.69 16.66
C GLU A 54 5.55 1.80 16.17
N GLU A 55 6.32 2.72 16.74
CA GLU A 55 7.75 2.85 16.47
C GLU A 55 8.54 3.16 17.74
N VAL A 56 9.76 2.66 17.81
CA VAL A 56 10.72 3.02 18.86
C VAL A 56 11.65 4.09 18.30
N THR A 57 11.69 5.23 18.97
CA THR A 57 12.57 6.35 18.58
C THR A 57 14.03 6.02 18.87
N HIS A 58 14.95 6.72 18.20
CA HIS A 58 16.39 6.53 18.39
C HIS A 58 16.88 6.82 19.82
N TYR A 59 16.07 7.49 20.63
CA TYR A 59 16.32 7.78 22.04
C TYR A 59 15.51 6.87 23.00
N GLY A 60 14.92 5.78 22.47
CA GLY A 60 14.29 4.72 23.26
C GLY A 60 12.82 4.92 23.61
N ALA A 61 12.23 6.09 23.34
CA ALA A 61 10.80 6.32 23.59
C ALA A 61 9.92 5.58 22.57
N ARG A 62 8.81 5.01 23.03
CA ARG A 62 7.82 4.37 22.16
C ARG A 62 6.81 5.40 21.69
N LYS A 63 6.58 5.49 20.38
CA LYS A 63 5.59 6.36 19.78
C LYS A 63 4.52 5.51 19.09
N VAL A 64 3.26 5.79 19.38
CA VAL A 64 2.11 5.15 18.76
C VAL A 64 1.33 6.17 17.93
N ILE A 65 0.94 5.76 16.72
CA ILE A 65 0.07 6.51 15.83
C ILE A 65 -1.30 5.83 15.86
N LEU A 66 -2.30 6.56 16.31
CA LEU A 66 -3.65 6.09 16.55
C LEU A 66 -4.63 6.75 15.59
N LYS A 67 -5.63 5.98 15.13
CA LYS A 67 -6.75 6.49 14.34
C LYS A 67 -8.03 6.36 15.14
N ASN A 68 -8.72 7.47 15.40
CA ASN A 68 -10.01 7.44 16.05
C ASN A 68 -11.05 6.71 15.17
N LYS A 69 -11.76 5.75 15.75
CA LYS A 69 -12.75 4.88 15.08
C LYS A 69 -13.96 5.64 14.54
N LYS A 70 -14.39 6.69 15.26
CA LYS A 70 -15.61 7.46 14.94
C LYS A 70 -15.34 8.62 14.00
N THR A 71 -14.27 9.37 14.25
CA THR A 71 -13.97 10.61 13.53
C THR A 71 -12.94 10.42 12.41
N GLY A 72 -12.18 9.32 12.44
CA GLY A 72 -11.08 9.08 11.52
C GLY A 72 -9.83 9.95 11.76
N LYS A 73 -9.84 10.80 12.81
CA LYS A 73 -8.70 11.66 13.18
C LYS A 73 -7.48 10.80 13.51
N ILE A 74 -6.31 11.22 13.04
CA ILE A 74 -5.02 10.60 13.37
C ILE A 74 -4.36 11.40 14.48
N GLU A 75 -3.92 10.72 15.53
CA GLU A 75 -3.24 11.31 16.68
C GLU A 75 -1.99 10.52 17.03
N GLU A 76 -0.96 11.22 17.50
CA GLU A 76 0.31 10.61 17.89
C GLU A 76 0.47 10.72 19.41
N LYS A 77 0.90 9.63 20.05
CA LYS A 77 1.21 9.61 21.49
C LYS A 77 2.60 9.04 21.73
N VAL A 78 3.36 9.69 22.58
CA VAL A 78 4.64 9.19 23.09
C VAL A 78 4.37 8.52 24.43
N LEU A 79 4.70 7.24 24.53
CA LEU A 79 4.64 6.45 25.76
C LEU A 79 6.01 6.55 26.44
N GLN A 80 6.02 7.09 27.67
CA GLN A 80 7.19 7.10 28.55
C GLN A 80 7.36 5.75 29.24
#